data_AF-A0A135V6S4-F1
#
_entry.id   AF-A0A135V6S4-F1
#
_cell.length_a   1.000
_cell.length_b   1.000
_cell.length_c   1.000
_cell.angle_alpha   90.00
_cell.angle_beta   90.00
_cell.angle_gamma   90.00
#
_symmetry.space_group_name_H-M   'P 1'
#
loop_
_entity.id
_entity.type
_entity.pdbx_description
1 polymer ?
#
loop_
_entity_poly.entity_id
_entity_poly.type
_entity_poly.pdbx_seq_one_letter_code
_entity_poly.pdbx_strand_id
1 'polypeptide(L)'
;GVKQIKTSNFPARYVFIAPPSEQELEKRLRGRGTEKEESVQKRLAQAKLELAYSNTPGVHDLIIVNDDLEKAYKTLEDFVYNPSQ
;
A
#
# COMPACT_ATOMS: atom_id res chain seq x y z
N GLY A 1 -4.37 -12.43 -1.07
CA GLY A 1 -3.39 -11.59 -1.76
C GLY A 1 -2.00 -11.84 -1.19
N VAL A 2 -1.38 -10.84 -0.56
CA VAL A 2 0.02 -10.90 -0.08
C VAL A 2 0.26 -11.97 1.00
N LYS A 3 -0.66 -12.13 1.95
CA LYS A 3 -0.53 -13.12 3.04
C LYS A 3 -0.38 -14.57 2.56
N GLN A 4 -1.07 -14.94 1.47
CA GLN A 4 -0.95 -16.28 0.88
C GLN A 4 0.38 -16.50 0.14
N ILE A 5 0.91 -15.47 -0.51
CA ILE A 5 2.21 -15.57 -1.19
C ILE A 5 3.34 -15.61 -0.17
N LYS A 6 3.22 -14.92 0.98
CA LYS A 6 4.21 -15.06 2.08
C LYS A 6 4.25 -16.44 2.71
N THR A 7 3.13 -17.18 2.70
CA THR A 7 3.11 -18.58 3.16
C THR A 7 3.67 -19.54 2.13
N SER A 8 3.79 -19.13 0.86
CA SER A 8 4.57 -19.85 -0.13
C SER A 8 6.03 -19.42 -0.03
N ASN A 9 6.97 -20.37 -0.11
CA ASN A 9 8.40 -20.10 -0.05
C ASN A 9 8.93 -19.46 -1.37
N PHE A 10 8.11 -18.62 -1.98
CA PHE A 10 8.38 -17.97 -3.26
C PHE A 10 9.21 -16.70 -3.01
N PRO A 11 10.37 -16.56 -3.67
CA PRO A 11 11.18 -15.36 -3.53
C PRO A 11 10.49 -14.20 -4.25
N ALA A 12 9.75 -13.39 -3.49
CA ALA A 12 9.12 -12.17 -3.94
C ALA A 12 9.60 -10.99 -3.11
N ARG A 13 9.61 -9.81 -3.73
CA ARG A 13 9.83 -8.54 -3.06
C ARG A 13 8.47 -7.92 -2.74
N TYR A 14 8.26 -7.55 -1.50
CA TYR A 14 7.00 -7.04 -0.98
C TYR A 14 7.09 -5.53 -0.79
N VAL A 15 6.40 -4.79 -1.67
CA VAL A 15 6.26 -3.34 -1.55
C VAL A 15 4.85 -3.00 -1.08
N PHE A 16 4.76 -2.17 -0.06
CA PHE A 16 3.50 -1.60 0.41
C PHE A 16 3.40 -0.13 0.03
N ILE A 17 2.33 0.23 -0.69
CA ILE A 17 2.06 1.62 -1.06
C ILE A 17 1.00 2.15 -0.09
N ALA A 18 1.45 2.89 0.91
CA ALA A 18 0.60 3.50 1.93
C ALA A 18 -0.03 4.80 1.39
N PRO A 19 -1.31 5.09 1.67
CA PRO A 19 -1.83 6.45 1.50
C PRO A 19 -1.15 7.43 2.48
N PRO A 20 -1.12 8.73 2.18
CA PRO A 20 -0.50 9.73 3.05
C PRO A 20 -1.27 9.91 4.37
N SER A 21 -2.58 9.71 4.34
CA SER A 21 -3.42 9.63 5.53
C SER A 21 -4.72 8.90 5.21
N GLU A 22 -5.41 8.44 6.25
CA GLU A 22 -6.73 7.82 6.12
C GLU A 22 -7.78 8.80 5.56
N GLN A 23 -7.69 10.07 5.97
CA GLN A 23 -8.57 11.14 5.51
C GLN A 23 -8.38 11.42 4.01
N GLU A 24 -7.13 11.44 3.55
CA GLU A 24 -6.83 11.62 2.12
C GLU A 24 -7.27 10.41 1.29
N LEU A 25 -7.12 9.19 1.82
CA LEU A 25 -7.66 7.99 1.19
C LEU A 25 -9.19 8.08 1.07
N GLU A 26 -9.89 8.45 2.14
CA GLU A 26 -11.34 8.63 2.13
C GLU A 26 -11.76 9.68 1.10
N LYS A 27 -11.10 10.85 1.10
CA LYS A 27 -11.37 11.92 0.16
C LYS A 27 -11.19 11.48 -1.29
N ARG A 28 -10.13 10.72 -1.59
CA ARG A 28 -9.87 10.14 -2.93
C ARG A 28 -10.94 9.11 -3.32
N LEU A 29 -11.37 8.25 -2.41
CA LEU A 29 -12.42 7.25 -2.65
C LEU A 29 -13.78 7.92 -2.93
N ARG A 30 -14.15 8.89 -2.09
CA ARG A 30 -15.39 9.67 -2.25
C ARG A 30 -15.38 10.55 -3.51
N GLY A 31 -14.23 11.16 -3.81
CA GLY A 31 -14.06 12.05 -4.96
C GLY A 31 -14.21 11.33 -6.32
N ARG A 32 -14.06 10.00 -6.37
CA ARG A 32 -14.31 9.22 -7.59
C ARG A 32 -15.79 9.14 -7.96
N GLY A 33 -16.71 9.44 -7.04
CA GLY A 33 -18.16 9.52 -7.28
C GLY A 33 -18.83 8.21 -7.75
N THR A 34 -18.08 7.13 -7.91
CA THR A 34 -18.54 5.85 -8.47
C THR A 34 -18.79 4.78 -7.41
N GLU A 35 -18.45 5.04 -6.15
CA GLU A 35 -18.56 4.09 -5.04
C GLU A 35 -19.68 4.48 -4.07
N LYS A 36 -20.45 3.49 -3.62
CA LYS A 36 -21.48 3.68 -2.57
C LYS A 36 -20.79 3.88 -1.22
N GLU A 37 -21.43 4.62 -0.31
CA GLU A 37 -20.94 4.90 1.05
C GLU A 37 -20.45 3.63 1.77
N GLU A 38 -21.23 2.56 1.71
CA GLU A 38 -20.92 1.29 2.35
C GLU A 38 -19.66 0.62 1.78
N SER A 39 -19.38 0.82 0.48
CA SER A 39 -18.17 0.32 -0.17
C SER A 39 -16.94 1.13 0.23
N VAL A 40 -17.08 2.46 0.35
CA VAL A 40 -16.03 3.35 0.84
C VAL A 40 -15.64 2.97 2.28
N GLN A 41 -16.61 2.80 3.17
CA GLN A 41 -16.36 2.39 4.56
C GLN A 41 -15.67 1.03 4.65
N LYS A 42 -16.11 0.03 3.87
CA LYS A 42 -15.45 -1.29 3.83
C LYS A 42 -13.99 -1.18 3.37
N ARG A 43 -13.72 -0.38 2.33
CA ARG A 43 -12.35 -0.16 1.83
C ARG A 43 -11.47 0.56 2.85
N LEU A 44 -12.01 1.56 3.55
CA LEU A 44 -11.29 2.25 4.62
C LEU A 44 -10.97 1.32 5.79
N ALA A 45 -11.93 0.50 6.21
CA ALA A 45 -11.72 -0.50 7.24
C ALA A 45 -10.65 -1.53 6.83
N GLN A 46 -10.65 -1.95 5.56
CA GLN A 46 -9.61 -2.84 5.04
C GLN A 46 -8.24 -2.16 4.99
N ALA A 47 -8.16 -0.91 4.54
CA ALA A 47 -6.92 -0.14 4.49
C ALA A 47 -6.31 0.04 5.89
N LYS A 48 -7.13 0.25 6.93
CA LYS A 48 -6.70 0.25 8.34
C LYS A 48 -6.02 -1.05 8.73
N LEU A 49 -6.62 -2.19 8.39
CA LEU A 49 -6.07 -3.50 8.69
C LEU A 49 -4.76 -3.76 7.93
N GLU A 50 -4.67 -3.31 6.68
CA GLU A 50 -3.44 -3.43 5.89
C GLU A 50 -2.32 -2.51 6.40
N LEU A 51 -2.63 -1.28 6.82
CA LEU A 51 -1.69 -0.38 7.48
C LEU A 51 -1.15 -0.97 8.79
N ALA A 52 -2.04 -1.48 9.65
CA ALA A 52 -1.64 -2.16 10.88
C ALA A 52 -0.75 -3.39 10.60
N TYR A 53 -1.08 -4.17 9.57
CA TYR A 53 -0.27 -5.29 9.13
C TYR A 53 1.08 -4.83 8.55
N SER A 54 1.13 -3.68 7.86
CA SER A 54 2.35 -3.13 7.29
C SER A 54 3.37 -2.68 8.32
N ASN A 55 2.90 -2.25 9.50
CA ASN A 55 3.75 -1.92 10.65
C ASN A 55 4.38 -3.15 11.32
N THR A 56 4.01 -4.37 10.92
CA THR A 56 4.62 -5.58 11.46
C THR A 56 6.03 -5.74 10.87
N PRO A 57 7.09 -5.82 11.70
CA PRO A 57 8.46 -5.92 11.20
C PRO A 57 8.66 -7.18 10.35
N GLY A 58 9.39 -7.05 9.25
CA GLY A 58 9.68 -8.15 8.31
C GLY A 58 8.55 -8.50 7.34
N VAL A 59 7.43 -7.75 7.35
CA VAL A 59 6.32 -8.01 6.41
C VAL A 59 6.51 -7.30 5.07
N HIS A 60 7.17 -6.16 5.00
CA HIS A 60 7.43 -5.51 3.72
C HIS A 60 8.91 -5.17 3.60
N ASP A 61 9.46 -5.38 2.41
CA ASP A 61 10.83 -5.00 2.08
C ASP A 61 10.94 -3.49 1.87
N LEU A 62 9.83 -2.85 1.46
CA LEU A 62 9.73 -1.42 1.27
C LEU A 62 8.31 -0.92 1.55
N ILE A 63 8.22 0.22 2.25
CA ILE A 63 6.97 0.97 2.44
C ILE A 63 7.14 2.32 1.75
N ILE A 64 6.26 2.61 0.79
CA ILE A 64 6.23 3.88 0.05
C ILE A 64 4.97 4.63 0.48
N VAL A 65 5.12 5.85 0.99
CA VAL A 65 3.99 6.75 1.22
C VAL A 65 3.65 7.44 -0.10
N ASN A 66 2.41 7.35 -0.53
CA ASN A 66 1.90 7.92 -1.79
C ASN A 66 1.36 9.34 -1.56
N ASP A 67 2.22 10.20 -0.99
CA ASP A 67 2.00 11.63 -0.81
C ASP A 67 2.29 12.41 -2.11
N ASP A 68 3.41 12.08 -2.75
CA ASP A 68 3.88 12.68 -4.01
C ASP A 68 4.12 11.59 -5.05
N LEU A 69 3.52 11.76 -6.24
CA LEU A 69 3.57 10.74 -7.29
C LEU A 69 4.99 10.54 -7.83
N GLU A 70 5.73 11.62 -8.06
CA GLU A 70 7.08 11.55 -8.63
C GLU A 70 8.05 10.87 -7.65
N LYS A 71 7.97 11.25 -6.38
CA LYS A 71 8.78 10.66 -5.31
C LYS A 71 8.42 9.19 -5.09
N ALA A 72 7.13 8.85 -5.03
CA ALA A 72 6.68 7.47 -4.85
C ALA A 72 7.10 6.60 -6.03
N TYR A 73 6.97 7.11 -7.26
CA TYR A 73 7.38 6.41 -8.47
C TYR A 73 8.89 6.19 -8.51
N LYS A 74 9.69 7.22 -8.23
CA LYS A 74 11.15 7.11 -8.20
C LYS A 74 11.62 6.11 -7.16
N THR A 75 11.02 6.12 -5.97
CA THR A 75 11.34 5.15 -4.91
C THR A 75 11.02 3.71 -5.34
N LEU A 76 9.89 3.52 -6.05
CA LEU A 76 9.52 2.21 -6.59
C LEU A 76 10.46 1.78 -7.72
N GLU A 77 10.81 2.68 -8.63
CA GLU A 77 11.73 2.44 -9.74
C GLU A 77 13.11 2.03 -9.23
N ASP A 78 13.67 2.78 -8.29
CA ASP A 78 14.95 2.45 -7.66
C ASP A 78 14.86 1.09 -6.97
N PHE A 79 13.78 0.79 -6.24
CA PHE A 79 13.62 -0.52 -5.65
C PHE A 79 13.61 -1.61 -6.73
N VAL A 80 12.83 -1.48 -7.80
CA VAL A 80 12.70 -2.52 -8.83
C VAL A 80 13.99 -2.72 -9.63
N TYR A 81 14.62 -1.65 -10.11
CA TYR A 81 15.71 -1.70 -11.08
C TYR A 81 17.10 -1.49 -10.50
N ASN A 82 17.21 -0.84 -9.35
CA ASN A 82 18.46 -0.63 -8.62
C ASN A 82 18.38 -1.37 -7.27
N PRO A 83 18.30 -2.72 -7.25
CA PRO A 83 18.52 -3.45 -6.01
C PRO A 83 19.93 -3.07 -5.55
N SER A 84 20.04 -2.28 -4.49
CA SER A 84 21.33 -1.93 -3.88
C SER A 84 22.19 -3.19 -3.81
N GLN A 85 23.40 -3.10 -4.36
CA GLN A 85 24.43 -4.14 -4.30
C GLN A 85 24.68 -4.64 -2.88
#